data_AF-A0A0L7QJ87-F1
#
_entry.id   AF-A0A0L7QJ87-F1
#
_cell.length_a   1.000
_cell.length_b   1.000
_cell.length_c   1.000
_cell.angle_alpha   90.00
_cell.angle_beta   90.00
_cell.angle_gamma   90.00
#
_symmetry.space_group_name_H-M   'P 1'
#
loop_
_entity.id
_entity.type
_entity.pdbx_description
1 polymer ?
#
loop_
_entity_poly.entity_id
_entity_poly.type
_entity_poly.pdbx_seq_one_letter_code
_entity_poly.pdbx_strand_id
1 'polypeptide(L)'
;MWIDICTQKNSSQNFLFPHLSSLLSTVRCLPHSNAESERIFSMLSDIKSKKRNKIGVDLLNSMRVVRTSLKARGETSRTMSVDDRPINLMSGKQLYV
;
A
#
# COMPACT_ATOMS: atom_id res chain seq x y z
N MET A 1 -18.50 -13.94 11.93
CA MET A 1 -19.16 -14.82 10.94
C MET A 1 -18.29 -15.07 9.70
N TRP A 2 -18.04 -14.09 8.83
CA TRP A 2 -17.21 -14.32 7.62
C TRP A 2 -15.73 -14.60 7.91
N ILE A 3 -15.16 -13.95 8.93
CA ILE A 3 -13.79 -14.20 9.37
C ILE A 3 -13.66 -15.65 9.86
N ASP A 4 -14.62 -16.13 10.64
CA ASP A 4 -14.63 -17.48 11.18
C ASP A 4 -14.71 -18.55 10.09
N ILE A 5 -15.51 -18.31 9.05
CA ILE A 5 -15.60 -19.20 7.87
C ILE A 5 -14.27 -19.25 7.10
N CYS A 6 -13.55 -18.13 7.02
CA CYS A 6 -12.25 -18.05 6.33
C CYS A 6 -11.09 -18.62 7.16
N THR A 7 -11.20 -18.66 8.49
CA THR A 7 -10.15 -19.15 9.39
C THR A 7 -10.36 -20.60 9.83
N GLN A 8 -11.52 -21.19 9.55
CA GLN A 8 -11.81 -22.57 9.90
C GLN A 8 -10.89 -23.54 9.15
N LYS A 9 -10.19 -24.37 9.92
CA LYS A 9 -9.28 -25.41 9.43
C LYS A 9 -9.78 -26.79 9.84
N ASN A 10 -9.53 -27.78 8.99
CA ASN A 10 -9.78 -29.17 9.32
C ASN A 10 -8.68 -29.72 10.26
N SER A 11 -8.86 -30.96 10.73
CA SER A 11 -7.87 -31.66 11.57
C SER A 11 -6.51 -31.83 10.89
N SER A 12 -6.45 -31.69 9.57
CA SER A 12 -5.23 -31.72 8.75
C SER A 12 -4.65 -30.32 8.49
N GLN A 13 -5.07 -29.29 9.22
CA GLN A 13 -4.63 -27.88 9.09
C GLN A 13 -4.94 -27.19 7.75
N ASN A 14 -5.72 -27.82 6.87
CA ASN A 14 -6.16 -27.22 5.61
C ASN A 14 -7.42 -26.38 5.82
N PHE A 15 -7.51 -25.26 5.10
CA PHE A 15 -8.72 -24.44 5.09
C PHE A 15 -9.93 -25.25 4.61
N LEU A 16 -11.04 -25.15 5.34
CA LEU A 16 -12.25 -25.89 5.01
C LEU A 16 -12.86 -25.43 3.67
N PHE A 17 -12.69 -24.15 3.35
CA PHE A 17 -13.19 -23.53 2.12
C PHE A 17 -12.10 -22.67 1.44
N PRO A 18 -11.10 -23.28 0.78
CA PRO A 18 -9.98 -22.54 0.20
C PRO A 18 -10.43 -21.60 -0.93
N HIS A 19 -11.33 -22.05 -1.79
CA HIS A 19 -11.85 -21.24 -2.90
C HIS A 19 -12.72 -20.07 -2.41
N LEU A 20 -13.54 -20.31 -1.39
CA LEU A 20 -14.38 -19.26 -0.80
C LEU A 20 -13.53 -18.21 -0.08
N SER A 21 -12.50 -18.63 0.65
CA SER A 21 -11.56 -17.72 1.31
C SER A 21 -10.80 -16.87 0.28
N SER A 22 -10.37 -17.47 -0.84
CA SER A 22 -9.77 -16.75 -1.96
C SER A 22 -10.74 -15.74 -2.57
N LEU A 23 -11.99 -16.12 -2.82
CA LEU A 23 -13.02 -15.23 -3.37
C LEU A 23 -13.29 -14.04 -2.43
N LEU A 24 -13.48 -14.31 -1.14
CA LEU A 24 -13.69 -13.28 -0.12
C LEU A 24 -12.49 -12.34 -0.01
N SER A 25 -11.28 -12.86 -0.14
CA SER A 25 -10.06 -12.04 -0.17
C SER A 25 -10.07 -11.10 -1.38
N THR A 26 -10.41 -11.60 -2.56
CA THR A 26 -10.54 -10.78 -3.79
C THR A 26 -11.63 -9.73 -3.67
N VAL A 27 -12.81 -10.10 -3.18
CA VAL A 27 -13.92 -9.15 -2.98
C VAL A 27 -13.55 -8.07 -1.96
N ARG A 28 -12.81 -8.42 -0.91
CA ARG A 28 -12.34 -7.47 0.11
C ARG A 28 -11.25 -6.52 -0.41
N CYS A 29 -10.53 -6.90 -1.47
CA CYS A 29 -9.59 -6.00 -2.14
C CYS A 29 -10.31 -4.94 -2.99
N LEU A 30 -11.61 -5.11 -3.28
CA LEU A 30 -12.37 -4.09 -3.99
C LEU A 30 -12.57 -2.88 -3.09
N PRO A 31 -12.31 -1.66 -3.58
CA PRO A 31 -12.58 -0.46 -2.82
C PRO A 31 -14.07 -0.38 -2.51
N HIS A 32 -14.39 -0.30 -1.22
CA HIS A 32 -15.77 -0.28 -0.73
C HIS A 32 -16.58 0.91 -1.27
N SER A 33 -15.92 1.99 -1.70
CA SER A 33 -16.57 3.18 -2.26
C SER A 33 -15.56 4.09 -2.97
N ASN A 34 -16.09 5.09 -3.70
CA ASN A 34 -15.34 6.22 -4.23
C ASN A 34 -14.63 7.05 -3.12
N ALA A 35 -15.02 6.91 -1.86
CA ALA A 35 -14.35 7.57 -0.73
C ALA A 35 -12.83 7.27 -0.66
N GLU A 36 -12.40 6.08 -1.11
CA GLU A 36 -10.97 5.75 -1.18
C GLU A 36 -10.26 6.53 -2.31
N SER A 37 -10.93 6.76 -3.43
CA SER A 37 -10.40 7.59 -4.52
C SER A 37 -10.31 9.06 -4.06
N GLU A 38 -11.33 9.57 -3.37
CA GLU A 38 -11.34 10.92 -2.80
C GLU A 38 -10.23 11.13 -1.76
N ARG A 39 -9.94 10.11 -0.93
CA ARG A 39 -8.80 10.15 -0.01
C ARG A 39 -7.47 10.28 -0.76
N ILE A 40 -7.32 9.59 -1.90
CA ILE A 40 -6.14 9.73 -2.76
C ILE A 40 -6.08 11.15 -3.34
N PHE A 41 -7.18 11.70 -3.84
CA PHE A 41 -7.22 13.06 -4.40
C PHE A 41 -6.93 14.15 -3.36
N SER A 42 -7.42 14.01 -2.13
CA SER A 42 -7.09 14.91 -1.03
C SER A 42 -5.59 14.90 -0.76
N MET A 43 -4.97 13.71 -0.69
CA MET A 43 -3.53 13.58 -0.52
C MET A 43 -2.73 14.20 -1.68
N LEU A 44 -3.25 14.11 -2.91
CA LEU A 44 -2.64 14.74 -4.09
C LEU A 44 -2.64 16.26 -3.99
N SER A 45 -3.71 16.86 -3.46
CA SER A 45 -3.80 18.32 -3.28
C SER A 45 -2.77 18.87 -2.27
N ASP A 46 -2.40 18.09 -1.24
CA ASP A 46 -1.33 18.46 -0.31
C ASP A 46 0.06 18.45 -0.97
N ILE A 47 0.27 17.50 -1.89
CA ILE A 47 1.53 17.34 -2.61
C ILE A 47 1.64 18.43 -3.69
N LYS A 48 0.62 18.52 -4.55
CA LYS A 48 0.47 19.55 -5.58
C LYS A 48 -0.24 20.78 -5.01
N SER A 49 0.50 21.56 -4.23
CA SER A 49 0.03 22.89 -3.83
C SER A 49 0.03 23.86 -5.01
N LYS A 50 -0.73 24.97 -4.92
CA LYS A 50 -0.77 26.01 -5.97
C LYS A 50 0.62 26.53 -6.38
N LYS A 51 1.59 26.55 -5.45
CA LYS A 51 2.99 26.92 -5.71
C LYS A 51 3.83 25.78 -6.33
N ARG A 52 3.45 24.51 -6.12
CA ARG A 52 4.15 23.31 -6.60
C ARG A 52 3.29 22.50 -7.56
N ASN A 53 2.80 23.14 -8.63
CA ASN A 53 1.89 22.48 -9.58
C ASN A 53 2.61 21.61 -10.64
N LYS A 54 3.90 21.86 -10.89
CA LYS A 54 4.72 21.17 -11.91
C LYS A 54 5.40 19.88 -11.39
N ILE A 55 4.70 19.09 -10.57
CA ILE A 55 5.20 17.78 -10.15
C ILE A 55 4.80 16.75 -11.21
N GLY A 56 5.79 16.08 -11.79
CA GLY A 56 5.59 14.99 -12.76
C GLY A 56 4.87 13.79 -12.14
N VAL A 57 4.18 13.01 -12.98
CA VAL A 57 3.34 11.88 -12.53
C VAL A 57 4.20 10.79 -11.87
N ASP A 58 5.40 10.53 -12.38
CA ASP A 58 6.29 9.49 -11.82
C ASP A 58 6.76 9.82 -10.41
N LEU A 59 7.13 11.09 -10.19
CA LEU A 59 7.52 11.58 -8.88
C LEU A 59 6.35 11.54 -7.90
N LEU A 60 5.16 11.90 -8.37
CA LEU A 60 3.93 11.87 -7.59
C LEU A 60 3.56 10.44 -7.17
N ASN A 61 3.66 9.48 -8.08
CA ASN A 61 3.44 8.06 -7.82
C ASN A 61 4.48 7.52 -6.82
N SER A 62 5.75 7.87 -7.02
CA SER A 62 6.84 7.46 -6.11
C SER A 62 6.62 7.99 -4.69
N MET A 63 6.28 9.28 -4.54
CA MET A 63 5.96 9.87 -3.23
C MET A 63 4.77 9.18 -2.56
N ARG A 64 3.74 8.82 -3.35
CA ARG A 64 2.57 8.11 -2.84
C ARG A 64 2.94 6.73 -2.32
N VAL A 65 3.69 5.95 -3.10
CA VAL A 65 4.14 4.60 -2.70
C VAL A 65 4.93 4.67 -1.40
N VAL A 66 5.89 5.60 -1.28
CA VAL A 66 6.69 5.78 -0.06
C VAL A 66 5.80 6.18 1.12
N ARG A 67 4.86 7.12 0.94
CA ARG A 67 3.98 7.56 2.03
C ARG A 67 3.06 6.42 2.50
N THR A 68 2.51 5.64 1.58
CA THR A 68 1.65 4.51 1.91
C THR A 68 2.44 3.39 2.59
N SER A 69 3.66 3.10 2.16
CA SER A 69 4.51 2.07 2.78
C SER A 69 4.91 2.45 4.21
N LEU A 70 5.27 3.71 4.45
CA LEU A 70 5.54 4.21 5.80
C LEU A 70 4.30 4.15 6.69
N LYS A 71 3.13 4.57 6.16
CA LYS A 71 1.86 4.48 6.90
C LYS A 71 1.50 3.03 7.27
N ALA A 72 1.76 2.07 6.39
CA ALA A 72 1.53 0.65 6.65
C ALA A 72 2.43 0.11 7.78
N ARG A 73 3.61 0.71 7.99
CA ARG A 73 4.52 0.40 9.10
C ARG A 73 4.20 1.18 10.38
N GLY A 74 3.25 2.12 10.35
CA GLY A 74 3.00 3.05 11.45
C GLY A 74 4.11 4.10 11.63
N GLU A 75 4.93 4.31 10.61
CA GLU A 75 6.07 5.24 10.64
C GLU A 75 5.79 6.50 9.82
N THR A 76 6.60 7.53 10.06
CA THR A 76 6.64 8.75 9.25
C THR A 76 8.04 8.93 8.66
N SER A 77 8.20 9.82 7.68
CA SER A 77 9.52 10.13 7.12
C SER A 77 10.54 10.64 8.15
N ARG A 78 10.08 11.05 9.35
CA ARG A 78 10.93 11.51 10.46
C ARG A 78 11.30 10.41 11.45
N THR A 79 10.49 9.35 11.50
CA THR A 79 10.63 8.27 12.48
C THR A 79 11.03 6.95 11.84
N MET A 80 11.13 6.89 10.52
CA MET A 80 11.50 5.69 9.79
C MET A 80 12.93 5.29 10.15
N SER A 81 13.12 4.01 10.48
CA SER A 81 14.46 3.44 10.59
C SER A 81 14.98 3.16 9.18
N VAL A 82 16.13 3.74 8.85
CA VAL A 82 16.78 3.50 7.56
C VAL A 82 17.69 2.30 7.73
N ASP A 83 17.24 1.16 7.21
CA ASP A 83 18.06 -0.04 7.09
C ASP A 83 19.11 0.13 5.97
N ASP A 84 20.19 -0.66 5.99
CA ASP A 84 21.29 -0.55 5.03
C ASP A 84 20.84 -0.88 3.60
N ARG A 85 19.78 -1.68 3.46
CA ARG A 85 19.20 -2.08 2.16
C ARG A 85 18.80 -0.87 1.28
N PRO A 86 17.94 0.07 1.75
CA PRO A 86 17.64 1.30 1.02
C PRO A 86 18.87 2.13 0.63
N ILE A 87 19.87 2.22 1.50
CA ILE A 87 21.08 3.02 1.26
C ILE A 87 21.91 2.38 0.13
N ASN A 88 22.05 1.06 0.16
CA ASN A 88 22.72 0.31 -0.90
C ASN A 88 22.01 0.41 -2.25
N LEU A 89 20.67 0.47 -2.25
CA LEU A 89 19.87 0.68 -3.46
C LEU A 89 20.02 2.10 -4.03
N MET A 90 20.28 3.12 -3.19
CA MET A 90 20.59 4.47 -3.65
C MET A 90 22.03 4.61 -4.18
N SER A 91 22.94 3.77 -3.72
CA SER A 91 24.35 3.75 -4.17
C SER A 91 24.58 2.89 -5.44
N GLY A 92 23.63 2.05 -5.81
CA GLY A 92 23.74 1.12 -6.94
C GLY A 92 23.34 1.77 -8.26
N LYS A 93 24.12 1.50 -9.32
CA LYS A 93 23.94 1.93 -10.72
C LYS A 93 22.65 1.41 -11.42
N GLN A 94 21.51 1.43 -10.75
CA GLN A 94 20.20 1.08 -11.29
C GLN A 94 19.28 2.31 -11.23
N LEU A 95 19.69 3.38 -11.90
CA LEU A 95 18.77 4.44 -12.28
C LEU A 95 18.02 3.95 -13.52
N TYR A 96 16.74 3.60 -13.31
CA TYR A 96 15.67 3.52 -14.31
C TYR A 96 16.10 3.09 -15.73
N VAL A 97 16.02 1.79 -16.01
CA VAL A 97 15.87 1.28 -17.38
C VAL A 97 14.38 1.08 -17.64
#